data_AF-A0A8T3M4A7-F1
#
_entry.id   AF-A0A8T3M4A7-F1
#
_cell.length_a   1.000
_cell.length_b   1.000
_cell.length_c   1.000
_cell.angle_alpha   90.00
_cell.angle_beta   90.00
_cell.angle_gamma   90.00
#
_symmetry.space_group_name_H-M   'P 1'
#
loop_
_entity.id
_entity.type
_entity.pdbx_description
1 polymer ?
#
loop_
_entity_poly.entity_id
_entity_poly.type
_entity_poly.pdbx_seq_one_letter_code
_entity_poly.pdbx_strand_id
1 'polypeptide(L)'
;MTHLTPELVAERQGSGRFLDRGAIFAGWVGLGMALVIAIAFELIVAIQPIVFLIALPAGALIGAYANVRSERWRPPGRVLTNSAYAGLVTGIGLAVLYVAIRLLFIYADTGYRVESQGGQLTCAPGPACTYERYLAAGRGPELATSGVTDAASFEAFVLGEHLAGGLTLIVVSAGGALLAGGLRATRTPPRAVSARGAATNGYPVSDPAEV
;
A
#
# COMPACT_ATOMS: atom_id res chain seq x y z
N MET A 1 -21.80 45.01 3.17
CA MET A 1 -21.41 43.78 2.45
C MET A 1 -19.91 43.82 2.26
N THR A 2 -19.17 43.15 3.13
CA THR A 2 -17.71 43.23 3.18
C THR A 2 -17.13 42.38 2.05
N HIS A 3 -16.50 43.02 1.06
CA HIS A 3 -15.78 42.35 -0.02
C HIS A 3 -14.59 41.61 0.58
N LEU A 4 -14.73 40.30 0.78
CA LEU A 4 -13.59 39.42 1.06
C LEU A 4 -12.72 39.41 -0.20
N THR A 5 -11.45 39.81 -0.05
CA THR A 5 -10.48 39.75 -1.14
C THR A 5 -10.26 38.30 -1.57
N PRO A 6 -9.97 38.03 -2.86
CA PRO A 6 -9.78 36.68 -3.38
C PRO A 6 -8.63 35.93 -2.67
N GLU A 7 -7.66 36.63 -2.09
CA GLU A 7 -6.60 36.05 -1.26
C GLU A 7 -7.14 35.39 0.01
N LEU A 8 -8.07 36.04 0.73
CA LEU A 8 -8.67 35.47 1.94
C LEU A 8 -9.55 34.25 1.63
N VAL A 9 -10.16 34.19 0.45
CA VAL A 9 -10.92 33.03 -0.02
C VAL A 9 -9.97 31.85 -0.34
N ALA A 10 -8.81 32.12 -0.96
CA ALA A 10 -7.79 31.11 -1.21
C ALA A 10 -7.16 30.56 0.09
N GLU A 11 -6.95 31.44 1.08
CA GLU A 11 -6.43 31.08 2.40
C GLU A 11 -7.41 30.19 3.18
N ARG A 12 -8.72 30.51 3.11
CA ARG A 12 -9.78 29.69 3.73
C ARG A 12 -9.95 28.32 3.03
N GLN A 13 -9.71 28.25 1.73
CA GLN A 13 -9.75 26.98 0.97
C GLN A 13 -8.58 26.04 1.30
N GLY A 14 -7.45 26.56 1.81
CA GLY A 14 -6.34 25.74 2.33
C GLY A 14 -6.61 25.14 3.72
N SER A 15 -7.41 25.82 4.54
CA SER A 15 -7.65 25.42 5.93
C SER A 15 -8.73 24.32 6.09
N GLY A 16 -9.59 24.10 5.09
CA GLY A 16 -10.69 23.13 5.15
C GLY A 16 -10.39 21.71 4.65
N ARG A 17 -9.23 21.46 4.03
CA ARG A 17 -8.91 20.14 3.45
C ARG A 17 -8.31 19.21 4.50
N PHE A 18 -8.87 17.99 4.59
CA PHE A 18 -8.34 16.91 5.44
C PHE A 18 -6.98 16.39 4.96
N LEU A 19 -6.73 16.46 3.64
CA LEU A 19 -5.50 15.99 2.98
C LEU A 19 -4.80 17.09 2.18
N ASP A 20 -3.47 17.17 2.35
CA ASP A 20 -2.60 18.04 1.56
C ASP A 20 -2.48 17.53 0.12
N ARG A 21 -2.33 18.44 -0.86
CA ARG A 21 -2.13 18.07 -2.28
C ARG A 21 -0.87 17.20 -2.48
N GLY A 22 0.18 17.46 -1.70
CA GLY A 22 1.41 16.67 -1.74
C GLY A 22 1.20 15.21 -1.32
N ALA A 23 0.30 14.95 -0.36
CA ALA A 23 -0.06 13.59 0.05
C ALA A 23 -0.85 12.84 -1.03
N ILE A 24 -1.74 13.54 -1.75
CA ILE A 24 -2.47 12.96 -2.89
C ILE A 24 -1.48 12.53 -3.99
N PHE A 25 -0.54 13.40 -4.34
CA PHE A 25 0.52 13.09 -5.30
C PHE A 25 1.38 11.92 -4.85
N ALA A 26 1.78 11.89 -3.57
CA ALA A 26 2.51 10.76 -3.00
C ALA A 26 1.73 9.44 -3.09
N GLY A 27 0.40 9.46 -2.91
CA GLY A 27 -0.44 8.28 -3.14
C GLY A 27 -0.29 7.71 -4.56
N TRP A 28 -0.30 8.56 -5.60
CA TRP A 28 -0.10 8.11 -6.98
C TRP A 28 1.30 7.53 -7.24
N VAL A 29 2.35 8.16 -6.69
CA VAL A 29 3.71 7.60 -6.72
C VAL A 29 3.74 6.24 -6.02
N GLY A 30 3.07 6.14 -4.88
CA GLY A 30 2.91 4.92 -4.11
C GLY A 30 2.23 3.80 -4.88
N LEU A 31 1.23 4.12 -5.71
CA LEU A 31 0.56 3.16 -6.60
C LEU A 31 1.51 2.66 -7.70
N GLY A 32 2.29 3.55 -8.31
CA GLY A 32 3.31 3.17 -9.29
C GLY A 32 4.38 2.25 -8.70
N MET A 33 4.84 2.55 -7.48
CA MET A 33 5.75 1.68 -6.73
C MET A 33 5.13 0.30 -6.45
N ALA A 34 3.86 0.25 -6.04
CA ALA A 34 3.15 -1.01 -5.81
C ALA A 34 3.10 -1.88 -7.08
N LEU A 35 2.85 -1.27 -8.24
CA LEU A 35 2.86 -1.96 -9.53
C LEU A 35 4.21 -2.61 -9.84
N VAL A 36 5.30 -1.86 -9.71
CA VAL A 36 6.65 -2.38 -9.98
C VAL A 36 7.00 -3.50 -9.01
N ILE A 37 6.69 -3.32 -7.73
CA ILE A 37 6.91 -4.34 -6.69
C ILE A 37 6.14 -5.63 -7.01
N ALA A 38 4.84 -5.53 -7.30
CA ALA A 38 4.01 -6.70 -7.55
C ALA A 38 4.47 -7.46 -8.79
N ILE A 39 4.77 -6.78 -9.89
CA ILE A 39 5.26 -7.44 -11.12
C ILE A 39 6.61 -8.11 -10.87
N ALA A 40 7.52 -7.46 -10.14
CA ALA A 40 8.86 -7.99 -9.89
C ALA A 40 8.87 -9.24 -9.01
N PHE A 41 7.96 -9.33 -8.02
CA PHE A 41 8.01 -10.38 -6.99
C PHE A 41 6.87 -11.40 -7.04
N GLU A 42 5.68 -11.06 -7.55
CA GLU A 42 4.54 -12.02 -7.56
C GLU A 42 4.61 -13.02 -8.71
N LEU A 43 5.31 -12.68 -9.81
CA LEU A 43 5.48 -13.59 -10.96
C LEU A 43 6.40 -14.78 -10.66
N ILE A 44 7.15 -14.75 -9.55
CA ILE A 44 8.03 -15.83 -9.12
C ILE A 44 7.53 -16.39 -7.79
N VAL A 45 6.90 -17.56 -7.83
CA VAL A 45 6.24 -18.17 -6.66
C VAL A 45 7.17 -18.29 -5.45
N ALA A 46 8.44 -18.65 -5.66
CA ALA A 46 9.43 -18.81 -4.60
C ALA A 46 9.77 -17.51 -3.84
N ILE A 47 9.54 -16.35 -4.45
CA ILE A 47 9.96 -15.04 -3.92
C ILE A 47 8.77 -14.23 -3.37
N GLN A 48 7.55 -14.66 -3.61
CA GLN A 48 6.31 -14.04 -3.13
C GLN A 48 6.33 -13.55 -1.67
N PRO A 49 6.83 -14.30 -0.65
CA PRO A 49 6.81 -13.81 0.73
C PRO A 49 7.58 -12.49 0.93
N ILE A 50 8.50 -12.14 0.03
CA ILE A 50 9.21 -10.86 0.07
C ILE A 50 8.26 -9.67 -0.02
N VAL A 51 7.13 -9.77 -0.74
CA VAL A 51 6.17 -8.66 -0.88
C VAL A 51 5.67 -8.17 0.48
N PHE A 52 5.46 -9.09 1.43
CA PHE A 52 5.01 -8.77 2.78
C PHE A 52 6.09 -8.09 3.60
N LEU A 53 7.35 -8.50 3.42
CA LEU A 53 8.49 -7.90 4.10
C LEU A 53 8.75 -6.47 3.61
N ILE A 54 8.63 -6.22 2.30
CA ILE A 54 8.87 -4.90 1.71
C ILE A 54 7.67 -3.96 1.83
N ALA A 55 6.46 -4.46 2.08
CA ALA A 55 5.28 -3.62 2.30
C ALA A 55 5.49 -2.60 3.43
N LEU A 56 6.16 -3.01 4.52
CA LEU A 56 6.45 -2.14 5.66
C LEU A 56 7.40 -0.98 5.27
N PRO A 57 8.61 -1.22 4.73
CA PRO A 57 9.50 -0.13 4.32
C PRO A 57 8.93 0.69 3.15
N ALA A 58 8.17 0.08 2.22
CA ALA A 58 7.48 0.81 1.15
C ALA A 58 6.46 1.81 1.73
N GLY A 59 5.64 1.36 2.68
CA GLY A 59 4.71 2.21 3.42
C GLY A 59 5.43 3.34 4.17
N ALA A 60 6.51 3.02 4.89
CA ALA A 60 7.30 4.02 5.61
C ALA A 60 7.91 5.07 4.68
N LEU A 61 8.46 4.64 3.55
CA LEU A 61 9.04 5.52 2.54
C LEU A 61 7.97 6.46 1.95
N ILE A 62 6.80 5.95 1.57
CA ILE A 62 5.76 6.79 0.97
C ILE A 62 5.11 7.73 2.00
N GLY A 63 4.95 7.29 3.25
CA GLY A 63 4.49 8.14 4.35
C GLY A 63 5.45 9.29 4.65
N ALA A 64 6.76 9.01 4.65
CA ALA A 64 7.78 10.06 4.76
C ALA A 64 7.73 11.01 3.56
N TYR A 65 7.66 10.46 2.34
CA TYR A 65 7.60 11.22 1.10
C TYR A 65 6.38 12.14 1.04
N ALA A 66 5.20 11.70 1.48
CA ALA A 66 3.97 12.49 1.52
C ALA A 66 4.13 13.79 2.32
N ASN A 67 4.80 13.72 3.48
CA ASN A 67 5.02 14.89 4.33
C ASN A 67 6.19 15.77 3.88
N VAL A 68 7.22 15.18 3.26
CA VAL A 68 8.28 15.96 2.60
C VAL A 68 7.67 16.75 1.45
N ARG A 69 6.86 16.12 0.61
CA ARG A 69 6.22 16.75 -0.54
C ARG A 69 5.19 17.81 -0.15
N SER A 70 4.55 17.64 1.00
CA SER A 70 3.59 18.61 1.54
C SER A 70 4.23 19.68 2.43
N GLU A 71 5.57 19.67 2.58
CA GLU A 71 6.34 20.46 3.56
C GLU A 71 5.72 20.44 4.97
N ARG A 72 5.07 19.33 5.33
CA ARG A 72 4.24 19.22 6.53
C ARG A 72 5.04 18.70 7.71
N TRP A 73 4.97 19.44 8.80
CA TRP A 73 5.60 19.10 10.10
C TRP A 73 4.63 19.18 11.28
N ARG A 74 3.63 20.06 11.18
CA ARG A 74 2.60 20.31 12.18
C ARG A 74 1.27 20.63 11.48
N PRO A 75 0.12 20.43 12.16
CA PRO A 75 -0.06 19.71 13.43
C PRO A 75 0.15 18.18 13.27
N PRO A 76 0.40 17.43 14.36
CA PRO A 76 0.69 15.98 14.28
C PRO A 76 -0.45 15.19 13.63
N GLY A 77 -1.71 15.54 13.91
CA GLY A 77 -2.86 14.89 13.27
C GLY A 77 -2.81 14.96 11.75
N ARG A 78 -2.43 16.11 11.17
CA ARG A 78 -2.33 16.28 9.71
C ARG A 78 -1.14 15.51 9.11
N VAL A 79 -0.02 15.45 9.83
CA VAL A 79 1.14 14.61 9.43
C VAL A 79 0.74 13.14 9.38
N LEU A 80 0.02 12.65 10.39
CA LEU A 80 -0.45 11.27 10.45
C LEU A 80 -1.48 10.99 9.34
N THR A 81 -2.46 11.86 9.13
CA THR A 81 -3.46 11.72 8.06
C THR A 81 -2.83 11.64 6.67
N ASN A 82 -1.87 12.53 6.36
CA ASN A 82 -1.15 12.48 5.08
C ASN A 82 -0.38 11.17 4.90
N SER A 83 0.29 10.72 5.96
CA SER A 83 1.06 9.47 5.94
C SER A 83 0.16 8.26 5.75
N ALA A 84 -0.91 8.18 6.54
CA ALA A 84 -1.90 7.10 6.50
C ALA A 84 -2.53 7.01 5.11
N TYR A 85 -2.93 8.14 4.52
CA TYR A 85 -3.48 8.16 3.17
C TYR A 85 -2.50 7.58 2.14
N ALA A 86 -1.25 8.06 2.12
CA ALA A 86 -0.27 7.57 1.15
C ALA A 86 0.02 6.07 1.34
N GLY A 87 0.19 5.63 2.60
CA GLY A 87 0.40 4.22 2.94
C GLY A 87 -0.78 3.31 2.60
N LEU A 88 -2.02 3.80 2.77
CA LEU A 88 -3.24 3.08 2.40
C LEU A 88 -3.35 2.93 0.89
N VAL A 89 -3.13 4.00 0.12
CA VAL A 89 -3.17 3.93 -1.36
C VAL A 89 -2.13 2.92 -1.88
N THR A 90 -0.91 2.97 -1.37
CA THR A 90 0.13 1.97 -1.71
C THR A 90 -0.29 0.56 -1.30
N GLY A 91 -0.76 0.38 -0.07
CA GLY A 91 -1.17 -0.92 0.46
C GLY A 91 -2.34 -1.53 -0.30
N ILE A 92 -3.34 -0.73 -0.67
CA ILE A 92 -4.47 -1.15 -1.51
C ILE A 92 -3.98 -1.53 -2.90
N GLY A 93 -3.07 -0.74 -3.49
CA GLY A 93 -2.45 -1.07 -4.77
C GLY A 93 -1.74 -2.42 -4.74
N LEU A 94 -0.91 -2.66 -3.71
CA LEU A 94 -0.24 -3.95 -3.50
C LEU A 94 -1.25 -5.08 -3.32
N ALA A 95 -2.27 -4.89 -2.49
CA ALA A 95 -3.29 -5.91 -2.20
C ALA A 95 -4.08 -6.30 -3.46
N VAL A 96 -4.55 -5.32 -4.23
CA VAL A 96 -5.30 -5.58 -5.47
C VAL A 96 -4.44 -6.33 -6.47
N LEU A 97 -3.20 -5.90 -6.69
CA LEU A 97 -2.28 -6.57 -7.62
C LEU A 97 -1.91 -7.98 -7.15
N TYR A 98 -1.61 -8.15 -5.87
CA TYR A 98 -1.35 -9.45 -5.25
C TYR A 98 -2.51 -10.42 -5.47
N VAL A 99 -3.74 -10.00 -5.14
CA VAL A 99 -4.93 -10.84 -5.34
C VAL A 99 -5.15 -11.11 -6.83
N ALA A 100 -5.13 -10.08 -7.68
CA ALA A 100 -5.43 -10.21 -9.09
C ALA A 100 -4.45 -11.14 -9.83
N ILE A 101 -3.15 -11.02 -9.57
CA ILE A 101 -2.13 -11.87 -10.20
C ILE A 101 -2.32 -13.33 -9.77
N ARG A 102 -2.64 -13.59 -8.50
CA ARG A 102 -2.85 -14.96 -8.02
C ARG A 102 -4.13 -15.58 -8.54
N LEU A 103 -5.22 -14.82 -8.54
CA LEU A 103 -6.47 -15.27 -9.13
C LEU A 103 -6.31 -15.51 -10.64
N LEU A 104 -5.50 -14.72 -11.35
CA LEU A 104 -5.19 -14.99 -12.74
C LEU A 104 -4.59 -16.40 -12.93
N PHE A 105 -3.60 -16.81 -12.13
CA PHE A 105 -3.02 -18.15 -12.25
C PHE A 105 -3.99 -19.28 -11.87
N ILE A 106 -4.87 -19.05 -10.89
CA ILE A 106 -5.85 -20.06 -10.46
C ILE A 106 -6.96 -20.19 -11.49
N TYR A 107 -7.57 -19.08 -11.92
CA TYR A 107 -8.70 -19.09 -12.86
C TYR A 107 -8.27 -19.37 -14.30
N ALA A 108 -6.99 -19.16 -14.64
CA ALA A 108 -6.45 -19.53 -15.95
C ALA A 108 -5.80 -20.93 -15.98
N ASP A 109 -5.85 -21.72 -14.90
CA ASP A 109 -5.28 -23.07 -14.90
C ASP A 109 -6.10 -24.00 -15.82
N THR A 110 -5.48 -24.42 -16.92
CA THR A 110 -6.09 -25.36 -17.88
C THR A 110 -5.84 -26.82 -17.54
N GLY A 111 -5.13 -27.11 -16.45
CA GLY A 111 -4.66 -28.46 -16.12
C GLY A 111 -3.46 -28.91 -16.96
N TYR A 112 -2.91 -28.04 -17.81
CA TYR A 112 -1.75 -28.37 -18.64
C TYR A 112 -0.50 -28.63 -17.80
N ARG A 113 0.16 -29.74 -18.09
CA ARG A 113 1.45 -30.18 -17.56
C ARG A 113 2.17 -30.92 -18.68
N VAL A 114 3.49 -30.78 -18.73
CA VAL A 114 4.33 -31.60 -19.61
C VAL A 114 4.29 -33.07 -19.19
N GLU A 115 4.58 -33.97 -20.11
CA GLU A 115 4.51 -35.43 -19.92
C GLU A 115 5.45 -35.89 -18.81
N SER A 116 6.62 -35.27 -18.68
CA SER A 116 7.57 -35.54 -17.59
C SER A 116 7.02 -35.19 -16.19
N GLN A 117 5.98 -34.37 -16.13
CA GLN A 117 5.27 -34.01 -14.92
C GLN A 117 3.91 -34.74 -14.83
N GLY A 118 3.66 -35.82 -15.58
CA GLY A 118 2.42 -36.61 -15.49
C GLY A 118 1.31 -36.22 -16.48
N GLY A 119 1.58 -35.30 -17.41
CA GLY A 119 0.65 -34.96 -18.49
C GLY A 119 -0.60 -34.19 -18.07
N GLN A 120 -1.45 -33.89 -19.06
CA GLN A 120 -2.67 -33.10 -18.92
C GLN A 120 -3.62 -33.67 -17.85
N LEU A 121 -4.09 -32.81 -16.93
CA LEU A 121 -5.13 -33.15 -15.96
C LEU A 121 -6.51 -33.18 -16.61
N THR A 122 -7.38 -34.10 -16.16
CA THR A 122 -8.78 -34.20 -16.57
C THR A 122 -9.65 -33.45 -15.57
N CYS A 123 -9.90 -32.17 -15.83
CA CYS A 123 -10.59 -31.25 -14.93
C CYS A 123 -11.25 -30.11 -15.71
N ALA A 124 -12.18 -29.40 -15.08
CA ALA A 124 -12.70 -28.15 -15.63
C ALA A 124 -11.66 -27.02 -15.41
N PRO A 125 -11.37 -26.18 -16.43
CA PRO A 125 -10.43 -25.07 -16.29
C PRO A 125 -10.78 -24.15 -15.11
N GLY A 126 -9.74 -23.60 -14.48
CA GLY A 126 -9.85 -22.71 -13.33
C GLY A 126 -9.58 -23.41 -11.98
N PRO A 127 -10.24 -23.00 -10.88
CA PRO A 127 -9.97 -23.50 -9.53
C PRO A 127 -10.06 -25.03 -9.40
N ALA A 128 -10.94 -25.69 -10.16
CA ALA A 128 -11.07 -27.15 -10.16
C ALA A 128 -9.80 -27.84 -10.67
N CYS A 129 -9.18 -27.34 -11.75
CA CYS A 129 -7.89 -27.86 -12.21
C CYS A 129 -6.75 -27.60 -11.23
N THR A 130 -6.75 -26.44 -10.57
CA THR A 130 -5.76 -26.16 -9.52
C THR A 130 -5.94 -27.11 -8.34
N TYR A 131 -7.17 -27.40 -7.91
CA TYR A 131 -7.44 -28.37 -6.85
C TYR A 131 -6.89 -29.76 -7.20
N GLU A 132 -7.18 -30.27 -8.40
CA GLU A 132 -6.65 -31.56 -8.89
C GLU A 132 -5.11 -31.56 -8.96
N ARG A 133 -4.50 -30.42 -9.29
CA ARG A 133 -3.04 -30.26 -9.28
C ARG A 133 -2.46 -30.42 -7.87
N TYR A 134 -3.12 -29.89 -6.84
CA TYR A 134 -2.71 -30.09 -5.45
C TYR A 134 -2.87 -31.55 -5.00
N LEU A 135 -3.97 -32.21 -5.39
CA LEU A 135 -4.16 -33.63 -5.10
C LEU A 135 -3.09 -34.50 -5.77
N ALA A 136 -2.81 -34.25 -7.05
CA ALA A 136 -1.77 -34.96 -7.80
C ALA A 136 -0.36 -34.69 -7.26
N ALA A 137 -0.14 -33.59 -6.54
CA ALA A 137 1.09 -33.28 -5.82
C ALA A 137 1.15 -33.89 -4.40
N GLY A 138 0.14 -34.68 -4.00
CA GLY A 138 0.08 -35.31 -2.68
C GLY A 138 -0.28 -34.37 -1.53
N ARG A 139 -0.79 -33.16 -1.83
CA ARG A 139 -1.15 -32.13 -0.83
C ARG A 139 -2.58 -32.27 -0.30
N GLY A 140 -3.30 -33.32 -0.71
CA GLY A 140 -4.67 -33.60 -0.28
C GLY A 140 -4.88 -33.67 1.24
N PRO A 141 -4.01 -34.36 2.02
CA PRO A 141 -4.14 -34.40 3.47
C PRO A 141 -4.07 -33.01 4.13
N GLU A 142 -3.21 -32.13 3.62
CA GLU A 142 -3.07 -30.76 4.13
C GLU A 142 -4.31 -29.92 3.80
N LEU A 143 -4.86 -30.05 2.59
CA LEU A 143 -6.12 -29.42 2.21
C LEU A 143 -7.27 -29.88 3.11
N ALA A 144 -7.35 -31.19 3.37
CA ALA A 144 -8.37 -31.75 4.25
C ALA A 144 -8.27 -31.22 5.69
N THR A 145 -7.05 -30.97 6.21
CA THR A 145 -6.89 -30.35 7.54
C THR A 145 -7.43 -28.92 7.61
N SER A 146 -7.50 -28.23 6.46
CA SER A 146 -8.09 -26.90 6.33
C SER A 146 -9.59 -26.94 5.96
N GLY A 147 -10.22 -28.12 5.98
CA GLY A 147 -11.63 -28.30 5.62
C GLY A 147 -11.92 -28.27 4.12
N VAL A 148 -10.88 -28.38 3.28
CA VAL A 148 -11.02 -28.42 1.82
C VAL A 148 -11.13 -29.87 1.37
N THR A 149 -12.29 -30.25 0.85
CA THR A 149 -12.61 -31.63 0.43
C THR A 149 -13.02 -31.74 -1.04
N ASP A 150 -13.25 -30.62 -1.70
CA ASP A 150 -13.69 -30.54 -3.10
C ASP A 150 -13.24 -29.22 -3.75
N ALA A 151 -13.48 -29.09 -5.05
CA ALA A 151 -13.09 -27.90 -5.81
C ALA A 151 -13.77 -26.61 -5.32
N ALA A 152 -15.02 -26.67 -4.83
CA ALA A 152 -15.76 -25.50 -4.38
C ALA A 152 -15.25 -24.97 -3.04
N SER A 153 -14.99 -25.87 -2.09
CA SER A 153 -14.33 -25.57 -0.82
C SER A 153 -12.89 -25.09 -1.04
N PHE A 154 -12.18 -25.62 -2.03
CA PHE A 154 -10.85 -25.13 -2.41
C PHE A 154 -10.91 -23.68 -2.91
N GLU A 155 -11.83 -23.37 -3.83
CA GLU A 155 -12.00 -22.00 -4.35
C GLU A 155 -12.32 -21.00 -3.23
N ALA A 156 -13.26 -21.34 -2.34
CA ALA A 156 -13.58 -20.51 -1.19
C ALA A 156 -12.37 -20.30 -0.25
N PHE A 157 -11.61 -21.36 -0.01
CA PHE A 157 -10.40 -21.32 0.82
C PHE A 157 -9.34 -20.38 0.23
N VAL A 158 -8.98 -20.55 -1.06
CA VAL A 158 -7.95 -19.71 -1.69
C VAL A 158 -8.39 -18.24 -1.81
N LEU A 159 -9.67 -17.97 -2.05
CA LEU A 159 -10.20 -16.61 -2.01
C LEU A 159 -10.05 -15.99 -0.62
N GLY A 160 -10.36 -16.74 0.45
CA GLY A 160 -10.15 -16.31 1.83
C GLY A 160 -8.70 -15.98 2.13
N GLU A 161 -7.77 -16.88 1.78
CA GLU A 161 -6.34 -16.71 1.99
C GLU A 161 -5.77 -15.50 1.22
N HIS A 162 -6.21 -15.30 -0.02
CA HIS A 162 -5.77 -14.15 -0.82
C HIS A 162 -6.32 -12.83 -0.30
N LEU A 163 -7.57 -12.80 0.16
CA LEU A 163 -8.14 -11.61 0.82
C LEU A 163 -7.43 -11.31 2.14
N ALA A 164 -7.13 -12.32 2.96
CA ALA A 164 -6.37 -12.16 4.19
C ALA A 164 -4.94 -11.65 3.93
N GLY A 165 -4.27 -12.19 2.91
CA GLY A 165 -2.96 -11.70 2.46
C GLY A 165 -3.03 -10.25 1.97
N GLY A 166 -4.02 -9.91 1.16
CA GLY A 166 -4.25 -8.53 0.70
C GLY A 166 -4.48 -7.56 1.87
N LEU A 167 -5.30 -7.95 2.85
CA LEU A 167 -5.53 -7.17 4.06
C LEU A 167 -4.23 -6.96 4.85
N THR A 168 -3.42 -8.01 4.97
CA THR A 168 -2.11 -7.94 5.63
C THR A 168 -1.21 -6.90 4.95
N LEU A 169 -1.17 -6.87 3.62
CA LEU A 169 -0.40 -5.86 2.87
C LEU A 169 -0.88 -4.43 3.14
N ILE A 170 -2.20 -4.22 3.20
CA ILE A 170 -2.78 -2.91 3.53
C ILE A 170 -2.35 -2.48 4.93
N VAL A 171 -2.52 -3.36 5.92
CA VAL A 171 -2.21 -3.07 7.34
C VAL A 171 -0.72 -2.80 7.51
N VAL A 172 0.14 -3.63 6.93
CA VAL A 172 1.60 -3.50 7.06
C VAL A 172 2.10 -2.23 6.37
N SER A 173 1.61 -1.92 5.17
CA SER A 173 1.95 -0.66 4.47
C SER A 173 1.46 0.57 5.23
N ALA A 174 0.21 0.57 5.69
CA ALA A 174 -0.33 1.66 6.50
C ALA A 174 0.44 1.83 7.82
N GLY A 175 0.79 0.72 8.47
CA GLY A 175 1.63 0.69 9.67
C GLY A 175 3.00 1.33 9.44
N GLY A 176 3.69 0.95 8.37
CA GLY A 176 4.95 1.56 7.97
C GLY A 176 4.83 3.07 7.77
N ALA A 177 3.80 3.50 7.05
CA ALA A 177 3.56 4.92 6.79
C ALA A 177 3.27 5.71 8.07
N LEU A 178 2.45 5.16 8.97
CA LEU A 178 2.17 5.75 10.26
C LEU A 178 3.40 5.83 11.16
N LEU A 179 4.27 4.81 11.15
CA LEU A 179 5.55 4.85 11.88
C LEU A 179 6.42 6.01 11.39
N ALA A 180 6.57 6.17 10.07
CA ALA A 180 7.33 7.28 9.50
C ALA A 180 6.70 8.66 9.81
N GLY A 181 5.37 8.76 9.71
CA GLY A 181 4.62 9.97 10.06
C GLY A 181 4.75 10.35 11.54
N GLY A 182 4.61 9.37 12.43
CA GLY A 182 4.76 9.53 13.87
C GLY A 182 6.17 9.99 14.26
N LEU A 183 7.19 9.32 13.72
CA LEU A 183 8.60 9.71 13.92
C LEU A 183 8.89 11.13 13.40
N ARG A 184 8.26 11.55 12.30
CA ARG A 184 8.39 12.92 11.80
C ARG A 184 7.68 13.92 12.71
N ALA A 185 6.49 13.57 13.19
CA ALA A 185 5.69 14.44 14.06
C ALA A 185 6.37 14.67 15.42
N THR A 186 7.24 13.79 15.92
CA THR A 186 7.98 14.04 17.16
C THR A 186 9.22 14.91 16.97
N ARG A 187 9.69 15.08 15.74
CA ARG A 187 10.90 15.87 15.43
C ARG A 187 10.61 17.37 15.31
N THR A 188 11.64 18.16 15.61
CA THR A 188 11.61 19.61 15.44
C THR A 188 11.72 19.98 13.96
N PRO A 189 10.88 20.90 13.45
CA PRO A 189 10.99 21.35 12.07
C PRO A 189 12.36 22.02 11.81
N PRO A 190 12.96 21.83 10.61
CA PRO A 190 14.18 22.52 10.22
C PRO A 190 14.00 24.03 10.25
N ARG A 191 15.05 24.77 10.64
CA ARG A 191 15.04 26.24 10.75
C ARG A 191 14.52 26.93 9.47
N ALA A 192 14.88 26.43 8.29
CA ALA A 192 14.43 26.97 7.00
C ALA A 192 12.92 26.83 6.75
N VAL A 193 12.26 25.87 7.38
CA VAL A 193 10.79 25.70 7.33
C VAL A 193 10.13 26.62 8.37
N SER A 194 10.72 26.71 9.56
CA SER A 194 10.25 27.63 10.61
C SER A 194 10.35 29.11 10.19
N ALA A 195 11.44 29.51 9.54
CA ALA A 195 11.66 30.86 9.04
C ALA A 195 10.65 31.24 7.94
N ARG A 196 10.33 30.31 7.03
CA ARG A 196 9.26 30.50 6.03
C ARG A 196 7.89 30.63 6.69
N GLY A 197 7.59 29.82 7.70
CA GLY A 197 6.34 29.94 8.46
C GLY A 197 6.21 31.26 9.23
N ALA A 198 7.32 31.79 9.76
CA ALA A 198 7.36 33.10 10.42
C ALA A 198 7.15 34.26 9.43
N ALA A 199 7.80 34.17 8.26
CA ALA A 199 7.65 35.14 7.18
C ALA A 199 6.22 35.18 6.62
N THR A 200 5.54 34.04 6.49
CA THR A 200 4.12 33.98 6.06
C THR A 200 3.14 34.48 7.11
N ASN A 201 3.51 34.46 8.40
CA ASN A 201 2.67 34.94 9.50
C ASN A 201 2.94 36.41 9.87
N GLY A 202 3.70 37.15 9.07
CA GLY A 202 3.96 38.58 9.28
C GLY A 202 4.76 38.93 10.54
N TYR A 203 5.43 37.96 11.17
CA TYR A 203 6.33 38.26 12.27
C TYR A 203 7.65 38.80 11.70
N PRO A 204 8.11 40.00 12.12
CA PRO A 204 9.41 40.49 11.73
C PRO A 204 10.48 39.53 12.25
N VAL A 205 11.25 38.96 11.33
CA VAL A 205 12.47 38.22 11.66
C VAL A 205 13.46 39.27 12.17
N SER A 206 13.56 39.44 13.49
CA SER A 206 14.65 40.21 14.08
C SER A 206 15.95 39.42 13.84
N ASP A 207 16.83 39.97 13.01
CA ASP A 207 18.18 39.45 12.81
C ASP A 207 18.86 39.23 14.17
N PRO A 208 19.37 38.02 14.47
CA PRO A 208 20.29 37.88 15.57
C PRO A 208 21.61 38.55 15.16
N ALA A 209 21.96 39.61 15.88
CA ALA A 209 23.18 40.37 15.73
C ALA A 209 24.42 39.50 15.48
N GLU A 210 25.25 39.96 14.55
CA GLU A 210 26.63 39.53 14.37
C GLU A 210 27.39 39.56 15.71
N VAL A 211 28.01 38.43 16.06
CA VAL A 211 29.10 38.33 17.04
C VAL A 211 30.18 37.45 16.43
#